data_AF-A0A2G9FIX1-F1
#
_entry.id   AF-A0A2G9FIX1-F1
#
_cell.length_a   1.000
_cell.length_b   1.000
_cell.length_c   1.000
_cell.angle_alpha   90.00
_cell.angle_beta   90.00
_cell.angle_gamma   90.00
#
_symmetry.space_group_name_H-M   'P 1'
#
loop_
_entity.id
_entity.type
_entity.pdbx_description
1 polymer ?
#
loop_
_entity_poly.entity_id
_entity_poly.type
_entity_poly.pdbx_seq_one_letter_code
_entity_poly.pdbx_strand_id
1 'polypeptide(L)'
;MENNFDIFLKKTKTEVEEIPIFKEYAIDFKTGEYIKEGNDIKVLEKNEGLKVWIFKALKTERFRYTDVHSDNYGSELETNIGTIYQKSVKDALMINQIRDTLLVNPYIVECYNFDISNEEEYVPQITFNVRTIYGELEMEV
;
A
#
# COMPACT_ATOMS: atom_id res chain seq x y z
N MET A 1 -5.23 21.56 -48.47
CA MET A 1 -5.23 21.66 -47.00
C MET A 1 -4.59 20.38 -46.49
N GLU A 2 -3.32 20.45 -46.13
CA GLU A 2 -2.60 19.31 -45.55
C GLU A 2 -3.08 19.14 -44.10
N ASN A 3 -3.71 18.01 -43.82
CA ASN A 3 -4.17 17.66 -42.48
C ASN A 3 -2.94 17.34 -41.62
N ASN A 4 -2.55 18.30 -40.78
CA ASN A 4 -1.41 18.21 -39.89
C ASN A 4 -1.76 17.34 -38.67
N PHE A 5 -1.71 16.01 -38.83
CA PHE A 5 -1.93 15.02 -37.77
C PHE A 5 -0.72 14.85 -36.84
N ASP A 6 0.39 15.55 -37.07
CA ASP A 6 1.65 15.41 -36.32
C ASP A 6 1.62 16.00 -34.89
N ILE A 7 0.54 16.69 -34.49
CA ILE A 7 0.40 17.25 -33.14
C ILE A 7 0.34 16.13 -32.07
N PHE A 8 -0.16 14.94 -32.42
CA PHE A 8 -0.31 13.82 -31.48
C PHE A 8 0.89 12.85 -31.47
N LEU A 9 1.86 13.04 -32.36
CA LEU A 9 3.04 12.15 -32.51
C LEU A 9 4.31 12.72 -31.88
N LYS A 10 4.20 13.75 -31.03
CA LYS A 10 5.31 14.08 -30.13
C LYS A 10 5.56 12.89 -29.21
N LYS A 11 6.51 12.05 -29.61
CA LYS A 11 7.21 11.11 -28.74
C LYS A 11 7.76 11.93 -27.58
N THR A 12 6.99 12.01 -26.49
CA THR A 12 7.50 12.45 -25.21
C THR A 12 8.63 11.49 -24.90
N LYS A 13 9.86 12.01 -24.91
CA LYS A 13 11.03 11.28 -24.49
C LYS A 13 10.82 11.06 -23.00
N THR A 14 10.27 9.90 -22.62
CA THR A 14 10.11 9.52 -21.22
C THR A 14 11.51 9.43 -20.65
N GLU A 15 11.94 10.45 -19.92
CA GLU A 15 13.07 10.30 -19.02
C GLU A 15 12.67 9.21 -18.04
N VAL A 16 13.35 8.08 -18.11
CA VAL A 16 13.23 7.03 -17.10
C VAL A 16 13.91 7.62 -15.88
N GLU A 17 13.16 8.34 -15.05
CA GLU A 17 13.64 8.72 -13.73
C GLU A 17 14.00 7.43 -12.99
N GLU A 18 15.27 7.28 -12.65
CA GLU A 18 15.72 6.16 -11.82
C GLU A 18 15.07 6.33 -10.44
N ILE A 19 14.06 5.51 -10.19
CA ILE A 19 13.38 5.46 -8.90
C ILE A 19 14.43 5.02 -7.84
N PRO A 20 14.62 5.77 -6.74
CA PRO A 20 15.65 5.46 -5.75
C PRO A 20 15.39 4.12 -5.05
N ILE A 21 16.38 3.57 -4.34
CA ILE A 21 16.12 2.38 -3.51
C ILE A 21 15.15 2.78 -2.39
N PHE A 22 14.05 2.05 -2.26
CA PHE A 22 13.06 2.28 -1.20
C PHE A 22 13.68 1.97 0.15
N LYS A 23 13.55 2.89 1.12
CA LYS A 23 14.07 2.75 2.48
C LYS A 23 13.02 3.16 3.50
N GLU A 24 12.99 2.46 4.62
CA GLU A 24 12.12 2.78 5.75
C GLU A 24 12.81 2.41 7.06
N TYR A 25 12.44 3.07 8.16
CA TYR A 25 12.95 2.72 9.49
C TYR A 25 12.26 1.46 10.00
N ALA A 26 13.05 0.50 10.48
CA ALA A 26 12.54 -0.72 11.09
C ALA A 26 11.68 -0.40 12.32
N ILE A 27 10.52 -1.02 12.40
CA ILE A 27 9.63 -0.95 13.56
C ILE A 27 9.26 -2.36 14.00
N ASP A 28 8.94 -2.52 15.28
CA ASP A 28 8.21 -3.68 15.77
C ASP A 28 6.72 -3.51 15.41
N PHE A 29 6.13 -4.43 14.65
CA PHE A 29 4.73 -4.29 14.21
C PHE A 29 3.70 -4.47 15.33
N LYS A 30 4.09 -5.01 16.49
CA LYS A 30 3.20 -5.13 17.65
C LYS A 30 3.19 -3.86 18.48
N THR A 31 4.36 -3.26 18.70
CA THR A 31 4.48 -2.07 19.57
C THR A 31 4.49 -0.75 18.80
N GLY A 32 4.84 -0.77 17.52
CA GLY A 32 5.08 0.41 16.70
C GLY A 32 6.41 1.11 16.99
N GLU A 33 7.24 0.58 17.89
CA GLU A 33 8.50 1.20 18.29
C GLU A 33 9.62 0.94 17.28
N TYR A 34 10.52 1.92 17.11
CA TYR A 34 11.68 1.78 16.25
C TYR A 34 12.67 0.73 16.77
N ILE A 35 13.13 -0.13 15.87
CA ILE A 35 14.17 -1.11 16.17
C ILE A 35 15.54 -0.45 15.97
N LYS A 36 16.40 -0.54 16.98
CA LYS A 36 17.75 0.06 16.95
C LYS A 36 18.82 -0.95 16.55
N GLU A 37 19.87 -0.45 15.91
CA GLU A 37 21.12 -1.15 15.66
C GLU A 37 22.26 -0.30 16.25
N GLY A 38 22.72 -0.68 17.45
CA GLY A 38 23.62 0.16 18.24
C GLY A 38 22.91 1.44 18.72
N ASN A 39 23.46 2.60 18.37
CA ASN A 39 22.89 3.91 18.74
C ASN A 39 21.91 4.46 17.69
N ASP A 40 21.83 3.85 16.51
CA ASP A 40 21.01 4.33 15.39
C ASP A 40 19.75 3.49 15.22
N ILE A 41 18.76 4.02 14.49
CA ILE A 41 17.58 3.25 14.08
C ILE A 41 17.95 2.40 12.86
N LYS A 42 17.62 1.11 12.91
CA LYS A 42 17.86 0.20 11.79
C LYS A 42 17.07 0.65 10.57
N VAL A 43 17.74 0.76 9.43
CA VAL A 43 17.11 1.09 8.14
C VAL A 43 16.91 -0.20 7.34
N LEU A 44 15.71 -0.38 6.80
CA LEU A 44 15.35 -1.48 5.91
C LEU A 44 15.28 -0.97 4.48
N GLU A 45 15.67 -1.81 3.52
CA GLU A 45 15.66 -1.48 2.10
C GLU A 45 14.75 -2.42 1.32
N LYS A 46 14.30 -1.98 0.13
CA LYS A 46 13.49 -2.78 -0.81
C LYS A 46 12.23 -3.34 -0.15
N ASN A 47 11.96 -4.64 -0.32
CA ASN A 47 10.76 -5.30 0.21
C ASN A 47 10.66 -5.24 1.74
N GLU A 48 11.78 -5.26 2.46
CA GLU A 48 11.73 -5.15 3.93
C GLU A 48 11.29 -3.74 4.37
N GLY A 49 11.73 -2.70 3.66
CA GLY A 49 11.20 -1.35 3.87
C GLY A 49 9.74 -1.22 3.45
N LEU A 50 9.36 -1.81 2.32
CA LEU A 50 7.98 -1.78 1.83
C LEU A 50 7.01 -2.46 2.80
N LYS A 51 7.38 -3.56 3.46
CA LYS A 51 6.54 -4.17 4.50
C LYS A 51 6.17 -3.16 5.60
N VAL A 52 7.14 -2.36 6.04
CA VAL A 52 6.89 -1.32 7.05
C VAL A 52 5.97 -0.23 6.51
N TRP A 53 6.20 0.23 5.28
CA TRP A 53 5.34 1.23 4.65
C TRP A 53 3.91 0.72 4.48
N ILE A 54 3.72 -0.51 3.97
CA ILE A 54 2.42 -1.15 3.79
C ILE A 54 1.68 -1.23 5.13
N PHE A 55 2.36 -1.69 6.19
CA PHE A 55 1.80 -1.75 7.54
C PHE A 55 1.31 -0.37 8.01
N LYS A 56 2.17 0.66 7.90
CA LYS A 56 1.82 2.03 8.32
C LYS A 56 0.66 2.60 7.50
N ALA A 57 0.67 2.39 6.18
CA ALA A 57 -0.36 2.89 5.28
C ALA A 57 -1.72 2.27 5.58
N LEU A 58 -1.78 0.96 5.84
CA LEU A 58 -3.04 0.28 6.15
C LEU A 58 -3.58 0.63 7.54
N LYS A 59 -2.71 0.83 8.54
CA LYS A 59 -3.11 1.24 9.90
C LYS A 59 -3.42 2.73 10.05
N THR A 60 -3.12 3.56 9.04
CA THR A 60 -3.42 4.99 9.06
C THR A 60 -4.77 5.25 8.41
N GLU A 61 -5.71 5.84 9.15
CA GLU A 61 -6.99 6.25 8.59
C GLU A 61 -6.82 7.39 7.58
N ARG A 62 -7.31 7.17 6.36
CA ARG A 62 -7.30 8.17 5.30
C ARG A 62 -8.14 9.39 5.72
N PHE A 63 -7.72 10.59 5.29
CA PHE A 63 -8.37 11.88 5.59
C PHE A 63 -8.39 12.32 7.07
N ARG A 64 -7.83 11.53 8.00
CA ARG A 64 -7.75 11.93 9.41
C ARG A 64 -6.61 12.92 9.69
N TYR A 65 -5.49 12.78 9.00
CA TYR A 65 -4.26 13.55 9.25
C TYR A 65 -3.80 14.33 8.00
N THR A 66 -4.71 15.11 7.42
CA THR A 66 -4.50 15.83 6.14
C THR A 66 -3.36 16.85 6.17
N ASP A 67 -2.97 17.33 7.34
CA ASP A 67 -1.85 18.28 7.49
C ASP A 67 -0.47 17.60 7.32
N VAL A 68 -0.40 16.26 7.40
CA VAL A 68 0.85 15.47 7.37
C VAL A 68 0.86 14.47 6.21
N HIS A 69 -0.31 14.00 5.79
CA HIS A 69 -0.48 13.01 4.74
C HIS A 69 -1.29 13.55 3.57
N SER A 70 -0.87 13.20 2.35
CA SER A 70 -1.66 13.45 1.15
C SER A 70 -2.99 12.72 1.19
N ASP A 71 -3.99 13.22 0.48
CA ASP A 71 -5.31 12.59 0.33
C ASP A 71 -5.27 11.13 -0.16
N ASN A 72 -4.19 10.74 -0.84
CA ASN A 72 -3.99 9.39 -1.37
C ASN A 72 -3.37 8.39 -0.37
N TYR A 73 -2.94 8.83 0.82
CA TYR A 73 -2.28 7.99 1.82
C TYR A 73 -3.25 7.58 2.94
N GLY A 74 -3.10 6.34 3.42
CA GLY A 74 -3.98 5.76 4.43
C GLY A 74 -5.05 4.84 3.83
N SER A 75 -5.73 4.10 4.70
CA SER A 75 -6.84 3.21 4.36
C SER A 75 -8.17 3.66 4.97
N GLU A 76 -9.24 3.14 4.39
CA GLU A 76 -10.62 3.30 4.86
C GLU A 76 -11.17 1.96 5.37
N LEU A 77 -10.30 1.02 5.74
CA LEU A 77 -10.68 -0.33 6.19
C LEU A 77 -11.58 -0.29 7.43
N GLU A 78 -11.29 0.63 8.35
CA GLU A 78 -12.04 0.83 9.59
C GLU A 78 -13.39 1.55 9.35
N THR A 79 -13.55 2.25 8.23
CA THR A 79 -14.73 3.07 7.92
C THR A 79 -16.01 2.24 7.78
N ASN A 80 -15.88 0.97 7.40
CA ASN A 80 -17.00 0.05 7.19
C ASN A 80 -17.27 -0.87 8.38
N ILE A 81 -16.51 -0.75 9.47
CA ILE A 81 -16.72 -1.57 10.67
C ILE A 81 -18.09 -1.24 11.28
N GLY A 82 -18.90 -2.28 11.51
CA GLY A 82 -20.28 -2.15 12.02
C GLY A 82 -21.36 -2.05 10.94
N THR A 83 -21.01 -2.05 9.65
CA THR A 83 -21.99 -2.11 8.57
C THR A 83 -22.52 -3.54 8.33
N ILE A 84 -23.81 -3.65 8.01
CA ILE A 84 -24.48 -4.94 7.72
C ILE A 84 -24.49 -5.15 6.20
N TYR A 85 -23.36 -5.60 5.66
CA TYR A 85 -23.26 -6.10 4.28
C TYR A 85 -23.22 -7.63 4.25
N GLN A 86 -23.59 -8.24 3.12
CA GLN A 86 -23.29 -9.64 2.84
C GLN A 86 -21.76 -9.85 2.81
N LYS A 87 -21.29 -11.01 3.27
CA LYS A 87 -19.84 -11.31 3.38
C LYS A 87 -19.09 -11.05 2.07
N SER A 88 -19.61 -11.55 0.94
CA SER A 88 -18.98 -11.35 -0.38
C SER A 88 -18.80 -9.88 -0.76
N VAL A 89 -19.74 -9.02 -0.36
CA VAL A 89 -19.64 -7.57 -0.58
C VAL A 89 -18.60 -6.95 0.35
N LYS A 90 -18.54 -7.37 1.62
CA LYS A 90 -17.50 -6.93 2.56
C LYS A 90 -16.11 -7.31 2.07
N ASP A 91 -15.93 -8.56 1.66
CA ASP A 91 -14.66 -9.07 1.14
C ASP A 91 -14.20 -8.24 -0.07
N ALA A 92 -15.08 -8.01 -1.04
CA ALA A 92 -14.77 -7.20 -2.22
C ALA A 92 -14.40 -5.75 -1.85
N LEU A 93 -15.09 -5.15 -0.88
CA LEU A 93 -14.78 -3.79 -0.40
C LEU A 93 -13.39 -3.75 0.25
N MET A 94 -13.07 -4.68 1.16
CA MET A 94 -11.77 -4.73 1.84
C MET A 94 -10.63 -4.92 0.84
N ILE A 95 -10.79 -5.81 -0.14
CA ILE A 95 -9.81 -6.05 -1.20
C ILE A 95 -9.57 -4.78 -2.02
N ASN A 96 -10.63 -4.08 -2.42
CA ASN A 96 -10.51 -2.85 -3.19
C ASN A 96 -9.86 -1.73 -2.37
N GLN A 97 -10.23 -1.59 -1.09
CA GLN A 97 -9.61 -0.60 -0.20
C GLN A 97 -8.11 -0.86 -0.01
N ILE A 98 -7.68 -2.12 0.17
CA ILE A 98 -6.25 -2.46 0.23
C ILE A 98 -5.56 -2.05 -1.07
N ARG A 99 -6.13 -2.38 -2.24
CA ARG A 99 -5.56 -1.98 -3.53
C ARG A 99 -5.46 -0.46 -3.66
N ASP A 100 -6.53 0.27 -3.33
CA ASP A 100 -6.58 1.72 -3.40
C ASP A 100 -5.58 2.39 -2.44
N THR A 101 -5.28 1.78 -1.29
CA THR A 101 -4.27 2.28 -0.36
C THR A 101 -2.84 1.98 -0.82
N LEU A 102 -2.59 0.80 -1.40
CA LEU A 102 -1.23 0.35 -1.68
C LEU A 102 -0.73 0.75 -3.07
N LEU A 103 -1.59 0.77 -4.09
CA LEU A 103 -1.21 1.03 -5.48
C LEU A 103 -0.86 2.50 -5.77
N VAL A 104 -0.99 3.39 -4.79
CA VAL A 104 -0.48 4.77 -4.86
C VAL A 104 1.04 4.82 -4.74
N ASN A 105 1.66 3.78 -4.18
CA ASN A 105 3.10 3.69 -4.01
C ASN A 105 3.74 3.16 -5.31
N PRO A 106 4.63 3.93 -5.99
CA PRO A 106 5.15 3.58 -7.31
C PRO A 106 6.03 2.31 -7.33
N TYR A 107 6.42 1.79 -6.16
CA TYR A 107 7.18 0.55 -6.04
C TYR A 107 6.29 -0.70 -6.00
N ILE A 108 4.97 -0.53 -5.80
CA ILE A 108 3.99 -1.61 -5.75
C ILE A 108 3.29 -1.70 -7.11
N VAL A 109 3.35 -2.87 -7.73
CA VAL A 109 2.82 -3.15 -9.07
C VAL A 109 1.43 -3.76 -8.98
N GLU A 110 1.20 -4.66 -8.02
CA GLU A 110 -0.04 -5.42 -7.93
C GLU A 110 -0.26 -5.97 -6.51
N CYS A 111 -1.53 -6.08 -6.10
CA CYS A 111 -1.96 -6.85 -4.92
C CYS A 111 -2.94 -7.93 -5.36
N TYR A 112 -2.66 -9.19 -5.01
CA TYR A 112 -3.35 -10.38 -5.52
C TYR A 112 -3.38 -11.52 -4.48
N ASN A 113 -4.08 -12.61 -4.81
CA ASN A 113 -4.26 -13.79 -3.94
C ASN A 113 -4.74 -13.45 -2.53
N PHE A 114 -5.83 -12.68 -2.44
CA PHE A 114 -6.43 -12.35 -1.15
C PHE A 114 -7.15 -13.56 -0.55
N ASP A 115 -6.84 -13.86 0.70
CA ASP A 115 -7.59 -14.77 1.55
C ASP A 115 -8.03 -14.02 2.82
N ILE A 116 -9.31 -14.15 3.14
CA ILE A 116 -9.95 -13.42 4.25
C ILE A 116 -10.57 -14.44 5.18
N SER A 117 -9.92 -14.66 6.32
CA SER A 117 -10.33 -15.63 7.33
C SER A 117 -10.94 -14.95 8.57
N ASN A 118 -11.82 -15.71 9.24
CA ASN A 118 -12.48 -15.37 10.52
C ASN A 118 -13.67 -14.40 10.44
N GLU A 119 -14.84 -14.90 10.04
CA GLU A 119 -16.12 -14.19 10.17
C GLU A 119 -16.62 -14.08 11.62
N GLU A 120 -16.13 -14.92 12.54
CA GLU A 120 -16.56 -14.92 13.95
C GLU A 120 -15.85 -13.85 14.79
N GLU A 121 -14.74 -13.30 14.29
CA GLU A 121 -14.04 -12.18 14.93
C GLU A 121 -14.53 -10.84 14.40
N TYR A 122 -14.48 -9.81 15.26
CA TYR A 122 -14.93 -8.47 14.88
C TYR A 122 -14.02 -7.81 13.83
N VAL A 123 -12.76 -8.26 13.75
CA VAL A 123 -11.75 -7.79 12.80
C VAL A 123 -11.28 -9.01 11.98
N PRO A 124 -11.51 -9.04 10.66
CA PRO A 124 -11.07 -10.15 9.82
C PRO A 124 -9.56 -10.12 9.65
N GLN A 125 -8.96 -11.31 9.54
CA GLN A 125 -7.55 -11.46 9.20
C GLN A 125 -7.42 -11.58 7.68
N ILE A 126 -6.58 -10.74 7.07
CA ILE A 126 -6.43 -10.71 5.61
C ILE A 126 -4.98 -11.05 5.25
N THR A 127 -4.80 -12.07 4.42
CA THR A 127 -3.52 -12.41 3.81
C THR A 127 -3.55 -12.16 2.32
N PHE A 128 -2.46 -11.65 1.76
CA PHE A 128 -2.35 -11.35 0.32
C PHE A 128 -0.90 -11.24 -0.14
N ASN A 129 -0.69 -11.42 -1.44
CA ASN A 129 0.60 -11.20 -2.08
C ASN A 129 0.68 -9.79 -2.70
N VAL A 130 1.89 -9.23 -2.66
CA VAL A 130 2.22 -7.94 -3.24
C VAL A 130 3.37 -8.12 -4.21
N ARG A 131 3.14 -7.77 -5.48
CA ARG A 131 4.19 -7.67 -6.48
C ARG A 131 4.80 -6.28 -6.43
N THR A 132 6.12 -6.21 -6.31
CA THR A 132 6.88 -4.97 -6.26
C THR A 132 7.90 -4.93 -7.38
N ILE A 133 8.54 -3.78 -7.59
CA ILE A 133 9.68 -3.68 -8.51
C ILE A 133 10.91 -4.50 -8.05
N TYR A 134 10.90 -4.99 -6.81
CA TYR A 134 11.99 -5.78 -6.21
C TYR A 134 11.67 -7.29 -6.14
N GLY A 135 10.49 -7.72 -6.59
CA GLY A 135 10.05 -9.12 -6.54
C GLY A 135 8.67 -9.24 -5.90
N GLU A 136 8.46 -10.27 -5.10
CA GLU A 136 7.18 -10.55 -4.43
C GLU A 136 7.37 -10.58 -2.91
N LEU A 137 6.32 -10.21 -2.19
CA LEU A 137 6.24 -10.34 -0.73
C LEU A 137 4.82 -10.72 -0.32
N GLU A 138 4.68 -11.28 0.87
CA GLU A 138 3.40 -11.63 1.49
C GLU A 138 3.12 -10.68 2.66
N MET A 139 1.86 -10.31 2.82
CA MET A 139 1.37 -9.46 3.89
C MET A 139 0.23 -10.16 4.63
N GLU A 140 0.17 -9.89 5.94
CA GLU A 140 -0.88 -10.30 6.85
C GLU A 140 -1.28 -9.07 7.68
N VAL A 141 -2.56 -8.70 7.70
CA VAL A 141 -3.05 -7.45 8.30
C VAL A 141 -4.33 -7.59 9.10
#